data_AF-A0A8J4WSB9-F1
#
_entry.id   AF-A0A8J4WSB9-F1
#
_cell.length_a   1.000
_cell.length_b   1.000
_cell.length_c   1.000
_cell.angle_alpha   90.00
_cell.angle_beta   90.00
_cell.angle_gamma   90.00
#
_symmetry.space_group_name_H-M   'P 1'
#
loop_
_entity.id
_entity.type
_entity.pdbx_description
1 polymer ?
#
loop_
_entity_poly.entity_id
_entity_poly.type
_entity_poly.pdbx_seq_one_letter_code
_entity_poly.pdbx_strand_id
1 'polypeptide(L)'
;MGWIFIEHLGGDKVFNCKTCGIPLSNDKELDRFMMTGRHLVRDVKCIKCNTKLGWIYEHAVENTEMYKEGRVILEEALFVESDGIADPLGERSGSF
;
A
#
# COMPACT_ATOMS: atom_id res chain seq x y z
N MET A 1 -11.44 -14.04 2.56
CA MET A 1 -11.02 -12.76 3.19
C MET A 1 -9.51 -12.70 3.09
N GLY A 2 -9.01 -12.06 2.04
CA GLY A 2 -7.60 -12.04 1.67
C GLY A 2 -6.99 -10.67 1.90
N TRP A 3 -5.76 -10.66 2.41
CA TRP A 3 -4.88 -9.51 2.41
C TRP A 3 -3.94 -9.64 1.22
N ILE A 4 -3.82 -8.59 0.43
CA ILE A 4 -2.90 -8.57 -0.72
C ILE A 4 -1.66 -7.78 -0.34
N PHE A 5 -0.49 -8.32 -0.69
CA PHE A 5 0.80 -7.68 -0.51
C PHE A 5 1.25 -7.04 -1.82
N ILE A 6 1.26 -5.72 -1.86
CA ILE A 6 1.45 -4.91 -3.07
C ILE A 6 2.81 -4.21 -2.97
N GLU A 7 3.65 -4.42 -3.98
CA GLU A 7 4.87 -3.64 -4.19
C GLU A 7 4.53 -2.34 -4.91
N HIS A 8 5.34 -1.29 -4.73
CA HIS A 8 5.03 0.02 -5.29
C HIS A 8 5.12 -0.02 -6.83
N LEU A 9 3.97 -0.11 -7.52
CA LEU A 9 3.86 -0.31 -8.98
C LEU A 9 4.10 0.96 -9.82
N GLY A 10 4.81 1.96 -9.30
CA GLY A 10 5.25 3.12 -10.09
C GLY A 10 4.16 3.94 -10.80
N GLY A 11 2.90 3.87 -10.35
CA GLY A 11 1.78 4.57 -10.99
C GLY A 11 1.02 3.79 -12.07
N ASP A 12 1.42 2.54 -12.36
CA ASP A 12 0.73 1.66 -13.31
C ASP A 12 -0.67 1.21 -12.84
N LYS A 13 -0.85 1.14 -11.52
CA LYS A 13 -2.14 0.82 -10.88
C LYS A 13 -2.55 1.87 -9.86
N VAL A 14 -3.84 2.20 -9.87
CA VAL A 14 -4.48 3.07 -8.87
C VAL A 14 -5.47 2.25 -8.04
N PHE A 15 -5.41 2.42 -6.73
CA PHE A 15 -6.30 1.77 -5.79
C PHE A 15 -7.33 2.78 -5.27
N ASN A 16 -8.61 2.44 -5.36
CA ASN A 16 -9.71 3.28 -4.93
C ASN A 16 -10.57 2.55 -3.89
N CYS A 17 -11.24 3.31 -3.02
CA CYS A 17 -12.15 2.73 -2.03
C CYS A 17 -13.36 2.11 -2.73
N LYS A 18 -13.66 0.85 -2.41
CA LYS A 18 -14.81 0.14 -3.02
C LYS A 18 -16.16 0.79 -2.70
N THR A 19 -16.29 1.41 -1.52
CA THR A 19 -17.55 2.01 -1.06
C THR A 19 -17.88 3.33 -1.74
N CYS A 20 -16.88 4.17 -2.05
CA CYS A 20 -17.12 5.53 -2.55
C CYS A 20 -16.34 5.92 -3.80
N GLY A 21 -15.46 5.05 -4.31
CA GLY A 21 -14.65 5.28 -5.50
C GLY A 21 -13.54 6.32 -5.34
N ILE A 22 -13.32 6.86 -4.13
CA ILE A 22 -12.30 7.88 -3.89
C ILE A 22 -10.93 7.23 -3.64
N PRO A 23 -9.82 7.85 -4.13
CA PRO A 23 -8.48 7.37 -3.86
C PRO A 23 -8.16 7.22 -2.38
N LEU A 24 -7.25 6.30 -2.09
CA LEU A 24 -6.83 6.04 -0.72
C LEU A 24 -5.89 7.14 -0.23
N SER A 25 -5.77 7.28 1.09
CA SER A 25 -4.85 8.22 1.70
C SER A 25 -4.16 7.59 2.90
N ASN A 26 -2.95 8.05 3.14
CA ASN A 26 -2.18 7.69 4.32
C ASN A 26 -2.68 8.50 5.52
N ASP A 27 -2.73 7.88 6.70
CA ASP A 27 -3.20 8.53 7.93
C ASP A 27 -2.07 8.72 8.95
N LYS A 28 -2.01 7.85 9.96
CA LYS A 28 -1.06 7.96 11.07
C LYS A 28 -0.01 6.88 10.97
N GLU A 29 1.22 7.29 11.26
CA GLU A 29 2.31 6.38 11.60
C GLU A 29 2.03 5.77 12.97
N LEU A 30 2.27 4.47 13.10
CA LEU A 30 1.99 3.66 14.27
C LEU A 30 3.08 2.60 14.42
N ASP A 31 3.55 2.37 15.66
CA ASP A 31 4.34 1.19 15.94
C ASP A 31 3.43 -0.03 16.10
N ARG A 32 3.79 -1.13 15.43
CA ARG A 32 3.04 -2.38 15.49
C ARG A 32 3.96 -3.55 15.73
N PHE A 33 3.64 -4.34 16.75
CA PHE A 33 4.26 -5.64 16.97
C PHE A 33 3.56 -6.68 16.11
N MET A 34 4.34 -7.37 15.28
CA MET A 34 3.90 -8.47 14.44
C MET A 34 4.67 -9.74 14.82
N MET A 35 4.31 -10.88 14.22
CA MET A 35 4.99 -12.15 14.48
C MET A 35 6.50 -12.09 14.20
N THR A 36 6.91 -11.27 13.22
CA THR A 36 8.31 -11.13 12.80
C THR A 36 9.05 -9.98 13.49
N GLY A 37 8.44 -9.34 14.49
CA GLY A 37 9.06 -8.27 15.26
C GLY A 37 8.36 -6.92 15.15
N ARG A 38 9.05 -5.87 15.56
CA ARG A 38 8.52 -4.50 15.64
C ARG A 38 8.65 -3.80 14.29
N HIS A 39 7.55 -3.21 13.85
CA HIS A 39 7.47 -2.47 12.60
C HIS A 39 6.86 -1.09 12.84
N LEU A 40 7.37 -0.10 12.14
CA LEU A 40 6.74 1.19 11.96
C LEU A 40 5.86 1.11 10.72
N VAL A 41 4.56 1.32 10.88
CA VAL A 41 3.60 1.22 9.78
C VAL A 41 2.76 2.47 9.67
N ARG A 42 2.31 2.81 8.47
CA ARG A 42 1.35 3.90 8.26
C ARG A 42 0.02 3.34 7.80
N ASP A 43 -1.06 3.66 8.51
CA ASP A 43 -2.39 3.18 8.13
C ASP A 43 -2.85 3.81 6.81
N VAL A 44 -3.44 2.98 5.95
CA VAL A 44 -4.08 3.40 4.70
C VAL A 44 -5.58 3.37 4.90
N LYS A 45 -6.24 4.51 4.63
CA LYS A 45 -7.68 4.65 4.77
C LYS A 45 -8.31 5.41 3.63
N CYS A 46 -9.61 5.24 3.44
CA CYS A 46 -10.37 6.10 2.55
C CYS A 46 -10.54 7.48 3.20
N ILE A 47 -10.16 8.56 2.50
CA ILE A 47 -10.31 9.93 3.03
C ILE A 47 -11.79 10.32 3.26
N LYS A 48 -12.71 9.80 2.45
CA LYS A 48 -14.15 10.08 2.57
C LYS A 48 -14.86 9.20 3.61
N CYS A 49 -14.68 7.88 3.53
CA CYS A 49 -15.38 6.93 4.39
C CYS A 49 -14.70 6.75 5.76
N ASN A 50 -13.45 7.20 5.91
CA ASN A 50 -12.58 6.96 7.06
C ASN A 50 -12.44 5.47 7.43
N THR A 51 -12.77 4.58 6.50
CA THR A 51 -12.58 3.13 6.64
C THR A 51 -11.12 2.80 6.45
N LYS A 52 -10.54 2.08 7.41
CA LYS A 52 -9.18 1.53 7.31
C LYS A 52 -9.20 0.39 6.30
N LEU A 53 -8.33 0.49 5.30
CA LEU A 53 -8.22 -0.45 4.19
C LEU A 53 -6.97 -1.32 4.31
N GLY A 54 -5.98 -0.84 5.07
CA GLY A 54 -4.72 -1.54 5.24
C GLY A 54 -3.63 -0.68 5.87
N TRP A 55 -2.38 -0.99 5.56
CA TRP A 55 -1.21 -0.26 6.07
C TRP A 55 0.00 -0.43 5.14
N ILE A 56 0.94 0.51 5.24
CA ILE A 56 2.25 0.48 4.57
C ILE A 56 3.30 0.20 5.63
N TYR A 57 4.28 -0.64 5.31
CA TYR A 57 5.48 -0.78 6.13
C TYR A 57 6.42 0.38 5.84
N GLU A 58 6.67 1.23 6.83
CA GLU A 58 7.63 2.33 6.67
C GLU A 58 9.01 1.95 7.13
N HIS A 59 9.11 1.26 8.27
CA HIS A 59 10.37 0.80 8.80
C HIS A 59 10.25 -0.56 9.48
N ALA A 60 11.21 -1.45 9.26
CA ALA A 60 11.35 -2.68 10.02
C ALA A 60 12.56 -2.57 10.96
N VAL A 61 12.37 -2.86 12.25
CA VAL A 61 13.48 -2.81 13.22
C VAL A 61 14.49 -3.93 12.96
N GLU A 62 14.01 -5.10 12.54
CA GLU A 62 14.84 -6.25 12.25
C GLU A 62 15.32 -6.21 10.79
N ASN A 63 16.64 -6.32 10.56
CA ASN A 63 17.21 -6.30 9.21
C ASN A 63 16.66 -7.39 8.29
N THR A 64 16.28 -8.54 8.85
CA THR A 64 15.69 -9.65 8.09
C THR A 64 14.34 -9.29 7.49
N GLU A 65 13.67 -8.24 7.99
CA GLU A 65 12.33 -7.82 7.60
C GLU A 65 12.31 -6.55 6.74
N MET A 66 13.48 -5.95 6.46
CA MET A 66 13.62 -4.74 5.63
C MET A 66 13.02 -4.87 4.23
N TYR A 67 12.96 -6.10 3.68
CA TYR A 67 12.32 -6.35 2.39
C TYR A 67 10.83 -5.96 2.38
N LYS A 68 10.19 -5.81 3.56
CA LYS A 68 8.80 -5.35 3.69
C LYS A 68 8.66 -3.84 3.59
N GLU A 69 9.71 -3.06 3.84
CA GLU A 69 9.68 -1.61 3.80
C GLU A 69 9.21 -1.11 2.43
N GLY A 70 8.34 -0.10 2.43
CA GLY A 70 7.68 0.43 1.23
C GLY A 70 6.54 -0.43 0.68
N ARG A 71 6.32 -1.64 1.21
CA ARG A 71 5.23 -2.51 0.76
C ARG A 71 3.92 -2.17 1.44
N VAL A 72 2.84 -2.33 0.68
CA VAL A 72 1.46 -2.04 1.08
C VAL A 72 0.71 -3.34 1.31
N ILE A 73 -0.01 -3.42 2.42
CA ILE A 73 -1.04 -4.44 2.67
C ILE A 73 -2.40 -3.78 2.56
N LEU A 74 -3.29 -4.31 1.71
CA LEU A 74 -4.69 -3.90 1.62
C LEU A 74 -5.63 -5.10 1.74
N GLU A 75 -6.81 -4.88 2.30
CA GLU A 75 -7.89 -5.86 2.34
C GLU A 75 -8.65 -5.86 1.01
N GLU A 76 -8.57 -6.98 0.26
CA GLU A 76 -9.16 -7.14 -1.09
C GLU A 76 -10.66 -6.80 -1.14
N ALA A 77 -11.37 -7.05 -0.04
CA ALA A 77 -12.81 -6.81 0.03
C ALA A 77 -13.18 -5.31 0.01
N LEU A 78 -12.24 -4.41 0.30
CA LEU A 78 -12.52 -2.99 0.57
C LEU A 78 -11.97 -2.00 -0.47
N PHE A 79 -11.19 -2.47 -1.44
CA PHE A 79 -10.66 -1.64 -2.52
C PHE A 79 -11.06 -2.17 -3.90
N VAL A 80 -10.87 -1.31 -4.91
CA VAL A 80 -10.93 -1.66 -6.33
C VAL A 80 -9.63 -1.19 -6.98
N GLU A 81 -9.04 -2.02 -7.83
CA GLU A 81 -7.91 -1.63 -8.67
C GLU A 81 -8.41 -1.04 -9.99
N SER A 82 -7.67 -0.09 -10.53
CA SER A 82 -7.93 0.50 -11.84
C SER A 82 -6.61 0.83 -12.52
N ASP A 83 -6.64 0.89 -13.84
CA ASP A 83 -5.48 1.30 -14.65
C ASP A 83 -5.04 2.70 -14.24
N GLY A 84 -3.75 2.86 -13.98
CA GLY A 84 -3.16 4.14 -13.63
C GLY A 84 -2.94 5.03 -14.85
N ILE A 85 -2.42 6.23 -14.61
CA ILE A 85 -2.04 7.09 -15.72
C ILE A 85 -0.68 6.60 -16.19
N ALA A 86 -0.64 5.93 -17.34
CA ALA A 86 0.61 5.59 -18.00
C ALA A 86 1.44 6.87 -18.14
N ASP A 87 2.65 6.87 -17.58
CA ASP A 87 3.55 8.01 -17.69
C ASP A 87 3.79 8.30 -19.19
N PRO A 88 3.38 9.47 -19.70
CA PRO A 88 3.46 9.78 -21.12
C PRO A 88 4.91 9.97 -21.60
N LEU A 89 5.89 9.94 -20.70
CA LEU A 89 7.33 10.01 -20.99
C LEU A 89 8.02 8.65 -20.92
N GLY A 90 7.28 7.55 -20.77
CA GLY A 90 7.74 6.15 -20.67
C GLY A 90 9.11 5.85 -21.26
N GLU A 91 10.16 6.12 -20.49
CA GLU A 91 11.49 5.59 -20.75
C GLU A 91 11.47 4.13 -20.31
N ARG A 92 11.33 3.25 -21.32
CA ARG A 92 11.63 1.83 -21.23
C ARG A 92 13.05 1.65 -20.69
N SER A 93 13.20 1.52 -19.39
CA SER A 93 14.31 0.78 -18.79
C SER A 93 13.78 -0.67 -18.66
N GLY A 94 13.93 -1.54 -19.66
CA GLY A 94 15.24 -1.96 -20.18
C GLY A 94 15.70 -3.12 -19.31
N SER A 95 15.39 -4.34 -19.75
CA SER A 95 15.83 -5.59 -19.16
C SER A 95 17.34 -5.61 -18.92
N PHE A 96 17.77 -6.02 -17.74
CA PHE A 96 19.03 -6.75 -17.50
C PHE A 96 18.81 -7.74 -16.36
#